data_AF-A0A229S3C8-F1
#
_entry.id   AF-A0A229S3C8-F1
#
_cell.length_a   1.000
_cell.length_b   1.000
_cell.length_c   1.000
_cell.angle_alpha   90.00
_cell.angle_beta   90.00
_cell.angle_gamma   90.00
#
_symmetry.space_group_name_H-M   'P 1'
#
loop_
_entity.id
_entity.type
_entity.pdbx_description
1 polymer ?
#
loop_
_entity_poly.entity_id
_entity_poly.type
_entity_poly.pdbx_seq_one_letter_code
_entity_poly.pdbx_strand_id
1 'polypeptide(L)' 'MTADIAEAMGVGVDEIRADVNLRDAGLDSIRLMSLVEKWRAEGIEGADFVTLATEPTVGAWATAITGEDAQSGVETVH' A
#
# COMPACT_ATOMS: atom_id res chain seq x y z
N MET A 1 3.06 8.20 -2.37
CA MET A 1 2.35 6.93 -2.66
C MET A 1 2.19 6.67 -4.16
N THR A 2 1.25 7.31 -4.87
CA THR A 2 0.97 7.00 -6.30
C THR A 2 2.19 7.16 -7.20
N ALA A 3 3.02 8.18 -6.98
CA ALA A 3 4.28 8.37 -7.69
C ALA A 3 5.27 7.22 -7.45
N ASP A 4 5.38 6.74 -6.21
CA ASP A 4 6.26 5.62 -5.86
C ASP A 4 5.79 4.32 -6.51
N ILE A 5 4.47 4.10 -6.56
CA ILE A 5 3.86 2.97 -7.25
C ILE A 5 4.13 3.05 -8.75
N ALA A 6 3.93 4.21 -9.37
CA ALA A 6 4.18 4.41 -10.80
C ALA A 6 5.65 4.16 -11.16
N GLU A 7 6.59 4.67 -10.34
CA GLU A 7 8.01 4.40 -10.47
C GLU A 7 8.33 2.91 -10.33
N ALA A 8 7.79 2.26 -9.30
CA ALA A 8 7.96 0.84 -9.08
C ALA A 8 7.37 0.01 -10.23
N MET A 9 6.32 0.46 -10.90
CA MET A 9 5.69 -0.22 -12.03
C MET A 9 6.32 0.13 -13.38
N GLY A 10 7.09 1.22 -13.46
CA GLY A 10 7.67 1.73 -14.70
C GLY A 10 6.63 2.34 -15.65
N VAL A 11 5.55 2.89 -15.11
CA VAL A 11 4.42 3.48 -15.86
C VAL A 11 4.19 4.94 -15.47
N GLY A 12 3.35 5.64 -16.21
CA GLY A 12 2.93 6.99 -15.85
C GLY A 12 2.02 7.02 -14.62
N VAL A 13 2.09 8.09 -13.81
CA VAL A 13 1.19 8.28 -12.66
C VAL A 13 -0.30 8.32 -13.04
N ASP A 14 -0.63 8.73 -14.27
CA ASP A 14 -2.00 8.74 -14.82
C ASP A 14 -2.54 7.33 -15.08
N GLU A 15 -1.65 6.34 -15.23
CA GLU A 15 -2.02 4.94 -15.43
C GLU A 15 -2.37 4.24 -14.11
N ILE A 16 -1.99 4.82 -12.96
CA ILE A 16 -2.27 4.28 -11.63
C ILE A 16 -3.66 4.71 -11.17
N ARG A 17 -4.67 3.88 -11.46
CA ARG A 17 -6.06 4.11 -11.02
C ARG A 17 -6.35 3.48 -9.66
N ALA A 18 -7.33 4.02 -8.94
CA ALA A 18 -7.72 3.55 -7.61
C ALA A 18 -8.18 2.08 -7.59
N ASP A 19 -8.86 1.63 -8.63
CA ASP A 19 -9.43 0.28 -8.77
C ASP A 19 -8.46 -0.78 -9.31
N VAL A 20 -7.27 -0.37 -9.77
CA VAL A 20 -6.29 -1.29 -10.35
C VAL A 20 -5.70 -2.19 -9.27
N ASN A 21 -5.78 -3.50 -9.50
CA ASN A 21 -5.04 -4.47 -8.72
C ASN A 21 -3.57 -4.48 -9.17
N LEU A 22 -2.69 -3.96 -8.32
CA LEU A 22 -1.27 -3.79 -8.61
C LEU A 22 -0.57 -5.13 -8.84
N ARG A 23 -1.00 -6.19 -8.15
CA ARG A 23 -0.42 -7.52 -8.31
C ARG A 23 -0.75 -8.11 -9.69
N ASP A 24 -1.98 -7.91 -10.18
CA ASP A 24 -2.38 -8.30 -11.54
C ASP A 24 -1.66 -7.45 -12.59
N ALA A 25 -1.42 -6.17 -12.30
CA ALA A 25 -0.66 -5.25 -13.14
C ALA A 25 0.87 -5.56 -13.19
N GLY A 26 1.36 -6.50 -12.36
CA GLY A 26 2.77 -6.92 -12.36
C GLY A 26 3.61 -6.43 -11.18
N LEU A 27 3.00 -5.96 -10.09
CA LEU A 27 3.72 -5.65 -8.86
C LEU A 27 4.08 -6.94 -8.12
N ASP A 28 5.37 -7.23 -8.05
CA ASP A 28 5.90 -8.36 -7.29
C ASP A 28 6.11 -8.04 -5.79
N SER A 29 6.21 -9.09 -4.98
CA SER A 29 6.43 -8.98 -3.52
C SER A 29 7.68 -8.19 -3.15
N ILE A 30 8.74 -8.26 -3.96
CA ILE A 30 9.99 -7.53 -3.70
C ILE A 30 9.76 -6.03 -3.83
N ARG A 31 9.07 -5.58 -4.89
CA ARG A 31 8.77 -4.17 -5.10
C ARG A 31 7.82 -3.66 -4.01
N LEU A 32 6.84 -4.47 -3.62
CA LEU A 32 5.96 -4.14 -2.49
C LEU A 32 6.75 -3.97 -1.18
N MET A 33 7.70 -4.86 -0.87
CA MET A 33 8.55 -4.71 0.32
C MET A 33 9.36 -3.41 0.28
N SER A 34 9.97 -3.09 -0.86
CA SER A 34 10.72 -1.83 -0.99
C SER A 34 9.83 -0.58 -0.82
N LEU A 35 8.59 -0.61 -1.32
CA LEU A 35 7.61 0.47 -1.11
C LEU A 35 7.24 0.60 0.38
N VAL A 36 6.96 -0.52 1.04
CA VAL A 36 6.65 -0.58 2.48
C VAL A 36 7.81 -0.02 3.31
N GLU A 37 9.04 -0.47 3.03
CA GLU A 37 10.24 0.00 3.73
C GLU A 37 10.45 1.51 3.53
N LYS A 38 10.28 2.00 2.30
CA LYS A 38 10.38 3.44 1.98
C LYS A 38 9.35 4.25 2.77
N TRP A 39 8.08 3.89 2.69
CA TRP A 39 7.00 4.64 3.35
C TRP A 39 7.11 4.59 4.87
N ARG A 40 7.53 3.45 5.45
CA ARG A 40 7.83 3.36 6.88
C ARG A 40 8.98 4.25 7.29
N ALA A 41 10.04 4.35 6.49
CA ALA A 41 11.15 5.27 6.74
C ALA A 41 10.71 6.75 6.67
N GLU A 42 9.66 7.05 5.92
CA GLU A 42 9.02 8.38 5.87
C GLU A 42 8.02 8.63 7.01
N GLY A 43 7.85 7.67 7.94
CA GLY A 43 6.95 7.80 9.09
C GLY A 43 5.51 7.39 8.82
N ILE A 44 5.23 6.70 7.70
CA ILE A 44 3.89 6.19 7.38
C ILE A 44 3.69 4.86 8.09
N GLU A 45 3.09 4.91 9.28
CA GLU A 45 2.88 3.72 10.13
C GLU A 45 1.89 2.71 9.53
N GLY A 46 0.91 3.19 8.73
CA GLY A 46 -0.07 2.35 8.03
C GLY A 46 0.47 1.57 6.82
N ALA A 47 1.74 1.76 6.45
CA ALA A 47 2.41 0.98 5.41
C ALA A 47 2.85 -0.38 5.98
N ASP A 48 1.91 -1.32 6.08
CA ASP A 48 2.14 -2.69 6.51
C ASP A 48 2.05 -3.68 5.35
N PHE A 49 3.05 -4.56 5.21
CA PHE A 49 3.10 -5.51 4.10
C PHE A 49 1.88 -6.44 4.05
N VAL A 50 1.43 -6.96 5.19
CA VAL A 50 0.31 -7.91 5.24
C VAL A 50 -0.97 -7.22 4.80
N THR A 51 -1.21 -6.01 5.30
CA THR A 51 -2.35 -5.16 4.95
C THR A 51 -2.36 -4.86 3.45
N LEU A 52 -1.25 -4.36 2.91
CA LEU A 52 -1.16 -3.99 1.50
C LEU A 52 -1.17 -5.19 0.55
N ALA A 53 -0.63 -6.35 0.96
CA ALA A 53 -0.66 -7.57 0.17
C ALA A 53 -2.04 -8.24 0.14
N THR A 54 -2.86 -8.01 1.16
CA THR A 54 -4.23 -8.57 1.25
C THR A 54 -5.15 -7.90 0.24
N GLU A 55 -5.09 -6.58 0.15
CA GLU A 55 -5.88 -5.81 -0.81
C GLU A 55 -4.96 -4.91 -1.65
N PRO A 56 -4.35 -5.45 -2.72
CA PRO A 56 -3.32 -4.76 -3.52
C PRO A 56 -3.93 -3.76 -4.51
N THR A 57 -4.89 -2.96 -4.06
CA THR A 57 -5.49 -1.87 -4.87
C THR A 57 -5.04 -0.51 -4.35
N VAL A 58 -4.85 0.44 -5.25
CA VAL A 58 -4.39 1.78 -4.90
C VAL A 58 -5.37 2.49 -3.97
N GLY A 59 -6.67 2.30 -4.17
CA GLY A 59 -7.73 2.84 -3.32
C GLY A 59 -7.64 2.30 -1.88
N ALA A 60 -7.53 0.98 -1.72
CA ALA A 60 -7.40 0.36 -0.41
C ALA A 60 -6.12 0.80 0.32
N TRP A 61 -5.02 0.92 -0.43
CA TRP A 61 -3.75 1.40 0.12
C TRP A 61 -3.84 2.84 0.60
N ALA A 62 -4.51 3.71 -0.17
CA ALA A 62 -4.75 5.09 0.24
C ALA A 62 -5.51 5.13 1.57
N THR A 63 -6.61 4.38 1.69
CA THR A 63 -7.43 4.32 2.92
C THR A 63 -6.64 3.77 4.12
N ALA A 64 -5.84 2.71 3.92
CA ALA A 64 -5.01 2.13 4.97
C ALA A 64 -3.92 3.10 5.46
N ILE A 65 -3.34 3.88 4.53
CA ILE A 65 -2.25 4.83 4.81
C ILE A 65 -2.77 6.15 5.41
N THR A 66 -3.93 6.65 4.96
CA THR A 66 -4.53 7.89 5.51
C THR A 66 -5.20 7.68 6.87
N GLY A 67 -5.33 6.42 7.32
CA GLY A 67 -5.88 6.09 8.63
C GLY A 67 -7.41 6.11 8.69
N GLU A 68 -8.10 5.99 7.55
CA GLU A 68 -9.57 5.98 7.53
C GLU A 68 -10.17 4.62 7.90
N ASP A 69 -9.39 3.53 7.92
CA ASP A 69 -9.72 2.32 8.68
C ASP A 69 -8.45 1.51 8.93
N ALA A 70 -7.80 1.74 10.07
CA ALA A 70 -6.75 0.89 10.59
C ALA A 70 -7.12 0.48 12.03
N GLN A 71 -8.14 -0.36 12.15
CA GLN A 71 -8.39 -1.23 13.31
C GLN A 71 -8.54 -0.51 14.67
N SER A 72 -9.72 0.05 14.92
CA SER A 72 -10.22 0.20 16.30
C SER A 72 -10.79 -1.15 16.80
N GLY A 73 -10.01 -1.90 17.61
CA GLY A 73 -10.41 -3.09 18.39
C GLY A 73 -9.91 -4.42 17.81
N VAL A 74 -9.35 -5.40 18.55
CA VAL A 74 -9.48 -5.89 19.94
C VAL A 74 -8.20 -6.75 20.21
N GLU A 75 -7.44 -6.75 21.32
CA GLU A 75 -7.78 -7.02 22.73
C GLU A 75 -6.78 -6.38 23.72
N THR A 76 -7.33 -5.56 24.63
CA THR A 76 -6.92 -5.51 26.02
C THR A 76 -7.75 -6.54 26.77
N VAL A 77 -7.18 -7.71 27.13
CA VAL A 77 -7.53 -8.53 28.32
C VAL A 77 -6.80 -9.89 28.32
N HIS A 78 -5.69 -10.01 29.05
CA HIS A 78 -5.54 -10.79 30.31
C HIS A 78 -4.06 -10.79 30.74
#